data_AF-A0A2R3QHC7-F1
#
_entry.id   AF-A0A2R3QHC7-F1
#
_cell.length_a   1.000
_cell.length_b   1.000
_cell.length_c   1.000
_cell.angle_alpha   90.00
_cell.angle_beta   90.00
_cell.angle_gamma   90.00
#
_symmetry.space_group_name_H-M   'P 1'
#
loop_
_entity.id
_entity.type
_entity.pdbx_description
1 polymer ?
#
loop_
_entity_poly.entity_id
_entity_poly.type
_entity_poly.pdbx_seq_one_letter_code
_entity_poly.pdbx_strand_id
1 'polypeptide(L)' 'MSKLNTTVSSARKPRKPSAQAVRRAVASSTALETGAPVRQLEQKLQDRSRQRFAHVKLAA' A
#
# COMPACT_ATOMS: atom_id res chain seq x y z
N MET A 1 15.11 4.56 38.78
CA MET A 1 15.23 3.71 37.57
C MET A 1 13.82 3.34 37.10
N SER A 2 13.26 4.12 36.17
CA SER A 2 11.88 3.93 35.69
C SER A 2 11.88 3.10 34.40
N LYS A 3 11.14 2.00 34.40
CA LYS A 3 11.09 0.99 33.32
C LYS A 3 10.33 1.53 32.12
N LEU A 4 10.89 1.40 30.92
CA LEU A 4 10.19 1.65 29.65
C LEU A 4 9.14 0.56 29.42
N ASN A 5 7.87 0.93 29.37
CA ASN A 5 6.76 0.05 29.04
C ASN A 5 6.64 -0.05 27.51
N THR A 6 7.43 -0.92 26.89
CA THR A 6 7.24 -1.28 25.48
C THR A 6 5.98 -2.13 25.37
N THR A 7 4.89 -1.53 24.89
CA THR A 7 3.65 -2.25 24.58
C THR A 7 3.95 -3.27 23.48
N VAL A 8 3.89 -4.55 23.84
CA VAL A 8 3.92 -5.68 22.92
C VAL A 8 2.93 -5.44 21.79
N SER A 9 3.47 -5.35 20.58
CA SER A 9 2.72 -5.35 19.33
C SER A 9 1.86 -6.61 19.32
N SER A 10 0.56 -6.44 19.61
CA SER A 10 -0.43 -7.51 19.48
C SER A 10 -0.33 -8.03 18.04
N ALA A 11 0.19 -9.25 17.90
CA ALA A 11 0.35 -9.92 16.62
C ALA A 11 -1.03 -10.11 15.98
N ARG A 12 -1.47 -9.06 15.27
CA ARG A 12 -2.68 -9.06 14.46
C ARG A 12 -2.47 -10.14 13.41
N LYS A 13 -3.32 -11.17 13.41
CA LYS A 13 -3.39 -12.16 12.33
C LYS A 13 -3.24 -11.42 10.99
N PRO A 14 -2.40 -11.89 10.05
CA PRO A 14 -2.16 -11.19 8.80
C PRO A 14 -3.49 -11.03 8.07
N ARG A 15 -4.07 -9.84 8.19
CA ARG A 15 -5.28 -9.46 7.48
C ARG A 15 -4.84 -9.14 6.08
N LYS A 16 -5.47 -9.79 5.08
CA LYS A 16 -5.29 -9.44 3.68
C LYS A 16 -5.44 -7.91 3.56
N PRO A 17 -4.43 -7.19 3.06
CA PRO A 17 -4.51 -5.75 2.96
C PRO A 17 -5.67 -5.38 2.04
N SER A 18 -6.38 -4.30 2.36
CA SER A 18 -7.44 -3.81 1.47
C SER A 18 -6.82 -3.41 0.12
N ALA A 19 -7.59 -3.49 -0.96
CA ALA A 19 -7.12 -3.05 -2.27
C ALA A 19 -6.69 -1.55 -2.27
N GLN A 20 -7.22 -0.75 -1.35
CA GLN A 20 -6.77 0.62 -1.13
C GLN A 20 -5.40 0.68 -0.45
N ALA A 21 -5.15 -0.16 0.57
CA ALA A 21 -3.85 -0.24 1.22
C ALA A 21 -2.75 -0.68 0.23
N VAL A 22 -3.06 -1.64 -0.64
CA VAL A 22 -2.14 -2.07 -1.71
C VAL A 22 -1.86 -0.92 -2.68
N ARG A 23 -2.89 -0.21 -3.15
CA ARG A 23 -2.71 0.96 -4.03
C ARG A 23 -1.86 2.06 -3.37
N ARG A 24 -2.04 2.31 -2.08
CA ARG A 24 -1.22 3.26 -1.32
C ARG A 24 0.23 2.84 -1.23
N ALA A 25 0.49 1.57 -0.95
CA ALA A 25 1.86 1.05 -0.87
C ALA A 25 2.58 1.23 -2.22
N VAL A 26 1.94 0.83 -3.31
CA VAL A 26 2.48 1.01 -4.67
C VAL A 26 2.67 2.48 -5.01
N ALA A 27 1.64 3.32 -4.81
CA ALA A 27 1.72 4.75 -5.09
C ALA A 27 2.82 5.46 -4.28
N SER A 28 3.05 5.04 -3.03
CA SER A 28 4.10 5.61 -2.18
C SER A 28 5.49 5.27 -2.71
N SER A 29 5.73 4.01 -3.09
CA SER A 29 7.01 3.60 -3.69
C SER A 29 7.25 4.33 -5.01
N THR A 30 6.23 4.42 -5.86
CA THR A 30 6.33 5.13 -7.14
C THR A 30 6.50 6.64 -6.94
N ALA A 31 5.90 7.25 -5.92
CA ALA A 31 6.08 8.67 -5.64
C ALA A 31 7.52 9.00 -5.26
N LEU A 32 8.17 8.15 -4.45
CA LEU A 32 9.58 8.31 -4.10
C LEU A 32 10.49 8.18 -5.32
N GLU A 33 10.17 7.27 -6.24
CA GLU A 33 10.97 7.04 -7.45
C GLU A 33 10.76 8.12 -8.52
N THR A 34 9.52 8.58 -8.71
CA THR A 34 9.14 9.48 -9.82
C THR A 34 9.01 10.95 -9.42
N GLY A 35 9.01 11.25 -8.13
CA GLY A 35 8.69 12.58 -7.60
C GLY A 35 7.23 13.02 -7.81
N ALA A 36 6.38 12.16 -8.38
CA ALA A 36 4.98 12.49 -8.62
C ALA A 36 4.14 12.40 -7.33
N PRO A 37 3.08 13.23 -7.18
CA PRO A 37 2.27 13.23 -5.97
C PRO A 37 1.48 11.91 -5.82
N VAL A 38 1.55 11.32 -4.62
CA VAL A 38 0.89 10.04 -4.27
C VAL A 38 -0.59 10.03 -4.66
N ARG A 39 -1.32 11.13 -4.41
CA ARG A 39 -2.75 11.24 -4.72
C ARG A 39 -3.06 11.08 -6.21
N GLN A 40 -2.20 11.63 -7.08
CA GLN A 40 -2.34 11.49 -8.53
C GLN A 40 -2.06 10.04 -8.96
N LEU A 41 -1.08 9.39 -8.33
CA LEU A 41 -0.76 7.99 -8.60
C LEU A 41 -1.87 7.05 -8.10
N GLU A 42 -2.44 7.29 -6.93
CA GLU A 42 -3.60 6.54 -6.41
C GLU A 42 -4.81 6.65 -7.34
N GLN A 43 -5.12 7.83 -7.86
CA GLN A 43 -6.19 8.04 -8.82
C GLN A 43 -5.93 7.27 -10.12
N LYS A 44 -4.71 7.31 -10.65
CA LYS A 44 -4.32 6.54 -11.84
C LYS A 44 -4.38 5.02 -11.62
N LEU A 45 -4.09 4.55 -10.41
CA LEU A 45 -4.22 3.13 -10.02
C LEU A 45 -5.69 2.74 -9.74
N GLN A 46 -6.56 3.70 -9.45
CA GLN A 46 -7.98 3.48 -9.24
C GLN A 46 -8.74 3.35 -10.56
N ASP A 47 -8.28 4.03 -11.60
CA ASP A 47 -8.85 3.97 -12.94
C ASP A 47 -8.59 2.59 -13.57
N ARG A 48 -9.48 1.65 -13.24
CA ARG A 48 -9.49 0.28 -13.80
C ARG A 48 -9.91 0.25 -15.27
N SER A 49 -10.37 1.36 -15.86
CA SER A 49 -10.76 1.38 -17.27
C SER A 49 -9.54 1.34 -18.20
N ARG A 50 -8.40 1.84 -17.71
CA ARG A 50 -7.08 1.65 -18.33
C ARG A 50 -6.39 0.45 -17.69
N GLN A 51 -6.87 -0.77 -17.98
CA GLN A 51 -6.26 -2.01 -17.45
C GLN A 51 -4.86 -2.26 -18.02
N ARG A 52 -3.87 -1.50 -17.55
CA ARG A 52 -2.45 -1.67 -17.96
C ARG A 52 -1.85 -2.97 -17.45
N PHE A 53 -2.49 -3.62 -16.48
CA PHE A 53 -2.02 -4.84 -15.82
C PHE A 53 -3.10 -5.93 -15.75
N ALA A 54 -4.04 -5.97 -16.71
CA ALA A 54 -5.10 -7.01 -16.77
C ALA A 54 -4.53 -8.44 -16.67
N HIS A 55 -3.32 -8.64 -17.19
CA HIS A 55 -2.60 -9.91 -17.23
C HIS A 55 -1.80 -10.22 -15.96
N VAL A 56 -1.61 -9.23 -15.06
CA VAL A 56 -0.86 -9.41 -13.82
C VAL A 56 -1.83 -9.76 -12.70
N LYS A 57 -2.00 -11.05 -12.44
CA LYS A 57 -2.63 -11.51 -11.19
C LYS A 57 -1.63 -11.34 -10.06
N LEU A 58 -1.99 -10.54 -9.04
CA LEU A 58 -1.25 -10.51 -7.79
C LEU A 58 -1.28 -11.95 -7.20
N ALA A 59 -0.11 -12.54 -6.93
CA ALA A 59 -0.05 -13.86 -6.31
C ALA A 59 -0.79 -13.84 -4.96
N ALA A 60 -1.65 -14.83 -4.76
CA ALA A 60 -2.58 -14.91 -3.64
C ALA A 60 -1.96 -15.54 -2.39
#